data_AF-A0A7S3W0M9-F1
#
_entry.id   AF-A0A7S3W0M9-F1
#
_cell.length_a   1.000
_cell.length_b   1.000
_cell.length_c   1.000
_cell.angle_alpha   90.00
_cell.angle_beta   90.00
_cell.angle_gamma   90.00
#
_symmetry.space_group_name_H-M   'P 1'
#
loop_
_entity.id
_entity.type
_entity.pdbx_description
1 polymer ?
#
loop_
_entity_poly.entity_id
_entity_poly.type
_entity_poly.pdbx_seq_one_letter_code
_entity_poly.pdbx_strand_id
1 'polypeptide(L)'
;LLLEHMHYFASYLADDRRHEDVDISVHCDVHIFEWLMEYIHQPSAPPLLDPSSVVSILISADFLQMPDLVQLCLAYFKQNASDVLRLPIDLSCLNDELLSELAKLFQPDELEKVRDKKDKLVSRLYDAKIEAQLAPDTAVLHRCTYCHKLFADGQREWETCPKAPVMIDFHGNAIAEHVADRAWDMRRWVAATRRAKQYSARDLYWKIWSLVHFLTCSVCGQPFPLAELEHCTYHPQQPTFANGDNCGTYPCCGQPALRFDLSAG
;
A
#
# COMPACT_ATOMS: atom_id res chain seq x y z
N LEU A 1 -12.62 -2.53 36.26
CA LEU A 1 -13.62 -2.56 35.16
C LEU A 1 -13.49 -1.37 34.22
N LEU A 2 -14.18 -0.23 34.36
CA LEU A 2 -14.05 0.89 33.38
C LEU A 2 -12.60 1.40 33.27
N LEU A 3 -11.94 1.66 34.40
CA LEU A 3 -10.53 2.07 34.47
C LEU A 3 -9.52 1.02 33.95
N GLU A 4 -9.93 -0.23 33.88
CA GLU A 4 -9.06 -1.37 33.55
C GLU A 4 -9.09 -1.67 32.05
N HIS A 5 -10.23 -1.40 31.39
CA HIS A 5 -10.42 -1.68 29.96
C HIS A 5 -10.53 -0.43 29.08
N MET A 6 -10.71 0.77 29.65
CA MET A 6 -10.88 2.02 28.90
C MET A 6 -9.86 3.06 29.38
N HIS A 7 -8.70 3.08 28.73
CA HIS A 7 -7.59 3.94 29.13
C HIS A 7 -7.91 5.43 29.03
N TYR A 8 -8.90 5.81 28.20
CA TYR A 8 -9.42 7.18 28.15
C TYR A 8 -9.85 7.67 29.55
N PHE A 9 -10.64 6.87 30.28
CA PHE A 9 -11.13 7.26 31.61
C PHE A 9 -10.05 7.22 32.69
N ALA A 10 -8.99 6.44 32.50
CA ALA A 10 -7.88 6.40 33.45
C ALA A 10 -7.19 7.77 33.58
N SER A 11 -7.09 8.52 32.48
CA SER A 11 -6.49 9.86 32.49
C SER A 11 -7.37 10.92 33.20
N TYR A 12 -8.69 10.78 33.15
CA TYR A 12 -9.65 11.72 33.74
C TYR A 12 -9.97 11.43 35.21
N LEU A 13 -9.98 10.17 35.61
CA LEU A 13 -10.34 9.75 36.97
C LEU A 13 -9.11 9.63 37.90
N ALA A 14 -7.89 9.67 37.36
CA ALA A 14 -6.67 9.76 38.17
C ALA A 14 -6.44 11.15 38.80
N ASP A 15 -7.11 12.18 38.28
CA ASP A 15 -7.07 13.53 38.83
C ASP A 15 -8.20 13.69 39.86
N ASP A 16 -7.87 13.44 41.12
CA ASP A 16 -8.72 13.23 42.31
C ASP A 16 -9.58 14.46 42.74
N ARG A 17 -9.95 15.37 41.81
CA ARG A 17 -10.56 16.66 42.14
C ARG A 17 -11.92 16.97 41.53
N ARG A 18 -12.59 16.05 40.83
CA ARG A 18 -13.97 16.31 40.36
C ARG A 18 -14.86 15.09 40.49
N HIS A 19 -15.56 15.01 41.63
CA HIS A 19 -16.89 14.40 41.74
C HIS A 19 -17.95 15.31 41.07
N GLU A 20 -17.67 15.79 39.86
CA GLU A 20 -18.65 16.47 39.02
C GLU A 20 -18.96 15.52 37.88
N ASP A 21 -20.24 15.31 37.60
CA ASP A 21 -20.75 14.48 36.52
C ASP A 21 -19.86 14.59 35.29
N VAL A 22 -19.13 13.52 34.96
CA VAL A 22 -18.31 13.48 33.75
C VAL A 22 -19.30 13.44 32.59
N ASP A 23 -19.58 14.61 32.03
CA ASP A 23 -20.50 14.77 30.91
C ASP A 23 -19.74 14.33 29.64
N ILE A 24 -19.79 13.03 29.37
CA ILE A 24 -19.16 12.45 28.20
C ILE A 24 -20.15 12.59 27.05
N SER A 25 -19.92 13.59 26.20
CA SER A 25 -20.66 13.79 24.95
C SER A 25 -20.20 12.78 23.89
N VAL A 26 -20.40 11.49 24.16
CA VAL A 26 -20.22 10.49 23.11
C VAL A 26 -21.44 10.58 22.21
N HIS A 27 -21.26 10.95 20.94
CA HIS A 27 -22.23 10.64 19.89
C HIS A 27 -22.22 9.14 19.58
N CYS A 28 -22.31 8.32 20.62
CA CYS A 28 -22.58 6.89 20.51
C CYS A 28 -24.08 6.74 20.51
N ASP A 29 -24.60 6.09 19.48
CA ASP A 29 -25.92 5.48 19.54
C ASP A 29 -26.04 4.66 20.84
N VAL A 30 -27.17 4.79 21.55
CA VAL A 30 -27.44 4.11 22.83
C VAL A 30 -27.19 2.61 22.68
N HIS A 31 -27.51 2.04 21.53
CA HIS A 31 -27.29 0.63 21.23
C HIS A 31 -25.80 0.24 21.22
N ILE A 32 -24.92 1.12 20.71
CA ILE A 32 -23.47 0.88 20.68
C ILE A 32 -22.91 0.94 22.09
N PHE A 33 -23.41 1.86 22.93
CA PHE A 33 -23.01 1.93 24.32
C PHE A 33 -23.44 0.69 25.12
N GLU A 34 -24.67 0.20 24.92
CA GLU A 34 -25.13 -1.07 25.51
C GLU A 34 -24.22 -2.24 25.12
N TRP A 35 -23.86 -2.34 23.83
CA TRP A 35 -22.94 -3.37 23.33
C TRP A 35 -21.56 -3.28 24.00
N LEU A 36 -21.01 -2.07 24.12
CA LEU A 36 -19.73 -1.83 24.79
C LEU A 36 -19.78 -2.23 26.27
N MET A 37 -20.89 -1.92 26.95
CA MET A 37 -21.09 -2.30 28.34
C MET A 37 -21.16 -3.82 28.49
N GLU A 38 -21.88 -4.54 27.62
CA GLU A 38 -21.89 -6.01 27.61
C GLU A 38 -20.49 -6.59 27.42
N TYR A 39 -19.72 -6.04 26.48
CA TYR A 39 -18.32 -6.44 26.24
C TYR A 39 -17.43 -6.26 27.48
N ILE A 40 -17.54 -5.12 28.17
CA ILE A 40 -16.73 -4.82 29.37
C ILE A 40 -17.08 -5.77 30.52
N HIS A 41 -18.34 -6.18 30.65
CA HIS A 41 -18.75 -7.14 31.69
C HIS A 41 -18.26 -8.56 31.41
N GLN A 42 -18.15 -8.96 30.14
CA GLN A 42 -17.74 -10.31 29.74
C GLN A 42 -16.76 -10.30 28.55
N PRO A 43 -15.49 -9.88 28.74
CA PRO A 43 -14.52 -9.81 27.65
C PRO A 43 -14.23 -11.17 27.00
N SER A 44 -14.37 -12.26 27.78
CA SER A 44 -14.11 -13.63 27.33
C SER A 44 -15.20 -14.19 26.40
N ALA A 45 -16.38 -13.57 26.38
CA ALA A 45 -17.53 -13.98 25.58
C ALA A 45 -18.19 -12.73 24.97
N PRO A 46 -17.51 -12.08 24.02
CA PRO A 46 -17.99 -10.82 23.47
C PRO A 46 -19.35 -11.00 22.77
N PRO A 47 -20.25 -10.00 22.86
CA PRO A 47 -21.48 -10.00 22.09
C PRO A 47 -21.19 -10.06 20.58
N LEU A 48 -22.15 -10.57 19.80
CA LEU A 48 -21.95 -10.76 18.36
C LEU A 48 -21.75 -9.41 17.67
N LEU A 49 -20.70 -9.31 16.85
CA LEU A 49 -20.47 -8.18 15.97
C LEU A 49 -21.35 -8.31 14.72
N ASP A 50 -21.94 -7.19 14.30
CA ASP A 50 -22.76 -7.09 13.10
C ASP A 50 -22.14 -6.11 12.09
N PRO A 51 -22.28 -6.32 10.77
CA PRO A 51 -21.71 -5.42 9.77
C PRO A 51 -22.23 -3.99 9.84
N SER A 52 -23.42 -3.76 10.40
CA SER A 52 -24.02 -2.43 10.57
C SER A 52 -23.46 -1.64 11.75
N SER A 53 -23.00 -2.33 12.80
CA SER A 53 -22.51 -1.71 14.04
C SER A 53 -20.99 -1.71 14.16
N VAL A 54 -20.27 -2.61 13.46
CA VAL A 54 -18.82 -2.79 13.62
C VAL A 54 -18.01 -1.51 13.43
N VAL A 55 -18.38 -0.65 12.48
CA VAL A 55 -17.67 0.62 12.22
C VAL A 55 -17.84 1.59 13.38
N SER A 56 -19.06 1.72 13.88
CA SER A 56 -19.36 2.58 15.02
C SER A 56 -18.68 2.06 16.29
N ILE A 57 -18.73 0.75 16.54
CA ILE A 57 -18.03 0.11 17.67
C ILE A 57 -16.53 0.34 17.55
N LEU A 58 -15.94 0.19 16.36
CA LEU A 58 -14.51 0.41 16.13
C LEU A 58 -14.09 1.85 16.47
N ILE A 59 -14.83 2.85 15.98
CA ILE A 59 -14.55 4.27 16.26
C ILE A 59 -14.66 4.56 17.76
N SER A 60 -15.69 4.02 18.41
CA SER A 60 -15.88 4.18 19.85
C SER A 60 -14.81 3.46 20.66
N ALA A 61 -14.40 2.26 20.26
CA ALA A 61 -13.34 1.50 20.90
C ALA A 61 -11.99 2.22 20.80
N ASP A 62 -11.70 2.82 19.65
CA ASP A 62 -10.51 3.64 19.43
C ASP A 62 -10.52 4.89 20.31
N PHE A 63 -11.63 5.63 20.31
CA PHE A 63 -11.81 6.82 21.15
C PHE A 63 -11.65 6.52 22.65
N LEU A 64 -12.21 5.39 23.09
CA LEU A 64 -12.16 4.93 24.48
C LEU A 64 -10.83 4.22 24.82
N GLN A 65 -9.93 4.09 23.85
CA GLN A 65 -8.62 3.46 23.96
C GLN A 65 -8.71 2.00 24.45
N MET A 66 -9.47 1.18 23.72
CA MET A 66 -9.71 -0.25 24.00
C MET A 66 -8.99 -1.12 22.95
N PRO A 67 -7.67 -1.34 23.05
CA PRO A 67 -6.85 -1.92 21.96
C PRO A 67 -7.29 -3.34 21.55
N ASP A 68 -7.63 -4.20 22.51
CA ASP A 68 -8.09 -5.56 22.22
C ASP A 68 -9.40 -5.57 21.41
N LEU A 69 -10.31 -4.65 21.74
CA LEU A 69 -11.58 -4.51 21.04
C LEU A 69 -11.38 -3.92 19.64
N VAL A 70 -10.46 -2.96 19.49
CA VAL A 70 -10.08 -2.40 18.19
C VAL A 70 -9.58 -3.52 17.27
N GLN A 71 -8.68 -4.39 17.75
CA GLN A 71 -8.16 -5.52 16.96
C GLN A 71 -9.25 -6.51 16.59
N LEU A 72 -10.16 -6.83 17.52
CA LEU A 72 -11.32 -7.69 17.26
C LEU A 72 -12.22 -7.11 16.15
N CYS A 73 -12.51 -5.80 16.21
CA CYS A 73 -13.33 -5.11 15.23
C CYS A 73 -12.66 -5.03 13.86
N LEU A 74 -11.35 -4.73 13.81
CA LEU A 74 -10.57 -4.72 12.56
C LEU A 74 -10.53 -6.10 11.89
N ALA A 75 -10.35 -7.16 12.68
CA ALA A 75 -10.37 -8.54 12.19
C ALA A 75 -11.75 -8.93 11.62
N TYR A 76 -12.83 -8.58 12.33
CA TYR A 76 -14.19 -8.78 11.84
C TYR A 76 -14.48 -7.98 10.57
N PHE A 77 -14.04 -6.71 10.53
CA PHE A 77 -14.17 -5.85 9.36
C PHE A 77 -13.49 -6.49 8.16
N LYS A 78 -12.24 -6.97 8.30
CA LYS A 78 -11.53 -7.64 7.20
C LYS A 78 -12.34 -8.82 6.64
N GLN A 79 -12.87 -9.68 7.52
CA GLN A 79 -13.62 -10.87 7.11
C GLN A 79 -14.94 -10.53 6.41
N ASN A 80 -15.61 -9.45 6.82
CA ASN A 80 -16.94 -9.06 6.34
C ASN A 80 -16.94 -7.78 5.49
N ALA A 81 -15.77 -7.37 4.96
CA ALA A 81 -15.59 -6.06 4.32
C ALA A 81 -16.59 -5.79 3.18
N SER A 82 -16.89 -6.82 2.38
CA SER A 82 -17.85 -6.70 1.27
C SER A 82 -19.27 -6.40 1.74
N ASP A 83 -19.68 -6.90 2.90
CA ASP A 83 -21.02 -6.68 3.44
C ASP A 83 -21.11 -5.34 4.15
N VAL A 84 -20.07 -4.96 4.89
CA VAL A 84 -19.95 -3.62 5.51
C VAL A 84 -20.03 -2.51 4.45
N LEU A 85 -19.32 -2.67 3.32
CA LEU A 85 -19.30 -1.67 2.24
C LEU A 85 -20.62 -1.53 1.47
N ARG A 86 -21.50 -2.54 1.52
CA ARG A 86 -22.84 -2.46 0.91
C ARG A 86 -23.79 -1.60 1.71
N LEU A 87 -23.56 -1.48 3.02
CA LEU A 87 -24.41 -0.71 3.91
C LEU A 87 -24.20 0.81 3.69
N PRO A 88 -25.21 1.65 3.98
CA PRO A 88 -25.12 3.10 3.89
C PRO A 88 -24.35 3.69 5.07
N ILE A 89 -23.20 3.11 5.42
CA ILE A 89 -22.34 3.58 6.51
C ILE A 89 -21.42 4.68 5.97
N ASP A 90 -21.15 5.67 6.83
CA ASP A 90 -20.14 6.70 6.62
C ASP A 90 -18.78 6.21 7.16
N LEU A 91 -17.83 5.99 6.25
CA LEU A 91 -16.47 5.56 6.59
C LEU A 91 -15.51 6.74 6.70
N SER A 92 -15.96 7.97 6.44
CA SER A 92 -15.10 9.17 6.50
C SER A 92 -14.55 9.43 7.91
N CYS A 93 -15.26 8.97 8.95
CA CYS A 93 -14.86 9.12 10.35
C CYS A 93 -13.71 8.22 10.79
N LEU A 94 -13.29 7.24 9.98
CA LEU A 94 -12.11 6.44 10.29
C LEU A 94 -10.87 7.32 10.19
N ASN A 95 -10.10 7.41 11.29
CA ASN A 95 -8.83 8.13 11.31
C ASN A 95 -7.75 7.39 10.50
N ASP A 96 -6.65 8.09 10.21
CA ASP A 96 -5.57 7.55 9.38
C ASP A 96 -4.82 6.38 10.05
N GLU A 97 -4.82 6.33 11.39
CA GLU A 97 -4.18 5.25 12.15
C GLU A 97 -4.94 3.92 12.01
N LEU A 98 -6.26 3.93 12.24
CA LEU A 98 -7.14 2.78 12.03
C LEU A 98 -7.13 2.32 10.57
N LEU A 99 -7.08 3.25 9.62
CA LEU A 99 -6.94 2.92 8.20
C LEU A 99 -5.61 2.24 7.89
N SER A 100 -4.51 2.72 8.49
CA SER A 100 -3.19 2.11 8.34
C SER A 100 -3.18 0.69 8.90
N GLU A 101 -3.73 0.48 10.09
CA GLU A 101 -3.87 -0.86 10.68
C GLU A 101 -4.76 -1.77 9.84
N LEU A 102 -5.91 -1.29 9.38
CA LEU A 102 -6.78 -2.05 8.48
C LEU A 102 -6.05 -2.39 7.17
N ALA A 103 -5.32 -1.44 6.59
CA ALA A 103 -4.56 -1.63 5.35
C ALA A 103 -3.44 -2.66 5.51
N LYS A 104 -2.83 -2.79 6.70
CA LYS A 104 -1.84 -3.84 7.00
C LYS A 104 -2.47 -5.24 7.04
N LEU A 105 -3.72 -5.35 7.49
CA LEU A 105 -4.41 -6.64 7.55
C LEU A 105 -4.74 -7.22 6.18
N PHE A 106 -4.97 -6.40 5.16
CA PHE A 106 -5.24 -6.85 3.79
C PHE A 106 -3.94 -7.17 3.03
N GLN A 107 -3.84 -8.36 2.44
CA GLN A 107 -2.86 -8.60 1.38
C GLN A 107 -3.24 -7.84 0.10
N PRO A 108 -2.27 -7.49 -0.76
CA PRO A 108 -2.57 -6.75 -1.99
C PRO A 108 -3.58 -7.45 -2.91
N ASP A 109 -3.50 -8.78 -3.01
CA ASP A 109 -4.43 -9.60 -3.81
C ASP A 109 -5.82 -9.74 -3.17
N GLU A 110 -5.92 -9.68 -1.84
CA GLU A 110 -7.19 -9.66 -1.12
C GLU A 110 -7.90 -8.33 -1.35
N LEU A 111 -7.17 -7.21 -1.24
CA LEU A 111 -7.70 -5.86 -1.44
C LEU A 111 -8.25 -5.68 -2.86
N GLU A 112 -7.57 -6.24 -3.86
CA GLU A 112 -8.00 -6.22 -5.27
C GLU A 112 -9.36 -6.91 -5.49
N LYS A 113 -9.72 -7.88 -4.64
CA LYS A 113 -10.99 -8.62 -4.73
C LYS A 113 -12.14 -7.91 -4.03
N VAL A 114 -11.87 -6.86 -3.25
CA VAL A 114 -12.89 -6.12 -2.48
C VAL A 114 -13.77 -5.30 -3.43
N ARG A 115 -15.10 -5.50 -3.34
CA ARG A 115 -16.07 -4.80 -4.19
C ARG A 115 -16.56 -3.51 -3.52
N ASP A 116 -15.94 -2.39 -3.87
CA ASP A 116 -16.32 -1.06 -3.40
C ASP A 116 -16.79 -0.16 -4.56
N LYS A 117 -18.04 -0.32 -4.98
CA LYS A 117 -18.59 0.42 -6.13
C LYS A 117 -18.62 1.93 -5.95
N LYS A 118 -18.65 2.41 -4.71
CA LYS A 118 -18.75 3.83 -4.38
C LYS A 118 -17.40 4.41 -3.91
N ASP A 119 -16.35 3.60 -3.93
CA ASP A 119 -15.00 3.93 -3.47
C ASP A 119 -14.98 4.63 -2.09
N LYS A 120 -15.71 4.04 -1.14
CA LYS A 120 -15.82 4.57 0.23
C LYS A 120 -14.55 4.31 1.05
N LEU A 121 -13.79 3.27 0.72
CA LEU A 121 -12.68 2.76 1.52
C LEU A 121 -11.49 2.32 0.69
N VAL A 122 -11.71 1.66 -0.45
CA VAL A 122 -10.63 0.96 -1.17
C VAL A 122 -9.51 1.91 -1.59
N SER A 123 -9.81 3.08 -2.15
CA SER A 123 -8.77 4.07 -2.47
C SER A 123 -8.00 4.54 -1.24
N ARG A 124 -8.65 4.74 -0.10
CA ARG A 124 -7.99 5.15 1.16
C ARG A 124 -7.06 4.05 1.69
N LEU A 125 -7.42 2.78 1.53
CA LEU A 125 -6.54 1.66 1.88
C LEU A 125 -5.33 1.58 0.95
N TYR A 126 -5.49 1.83 -0.35
CA TYR A 126 -4.34 1.93 -1.26
C TYR A 126 -3.44 3.12 -0.90
N ASP A 127 -4.00 4.27 -0.53
CA ASP A 127 -3.21 5.41 -0.08
C ASP A 127 -2.42 5.09 1.18
N ALA A 128 -3.04 4.42 2.17
CA ALA A 128 -2.35 3.96 3.37
C ALA A 128 -1.22 2.96 3.03
N LYS A 129 -1.43 2.06 2.06
CA LYS A 129 -0.39 1.15 1.56
C LYS A 129 0.75 1.88 0.84
N ILE A 130 0.46 2.94 0.08
CA ILE A 130 1.48 3.79 -0.55
C ILE A 130 2.31 4.49 0.52
N GLU A 131 1.68 5.07 1.55
CA GLU A 131 2.42 5.70 2.65
C GLU A 131 3.30 4.71 3.40
N ALA A 132 2.84 3.47 3.58
CA ALA A 132 3.66 2.39 4.15
C ALA A 132 4.89 2.06 3.28
N GLN A 133 4.79 2.14 1.95
CA GLN A 133 5.92 1.97 1.03
C GLN A 133 6.84 3.19 0.94
N LEU A 134 6.40 4.35 1.43
CA LEU A 134 7.21 5.57 1.53
C LEU A 134 7.98 5.64 2.85
N ALA A 135 7.74 4.72 3.78
CA ALA A 135 8.42 4.68 5.06
C ALA A 135 9.94 4.53 4.87
N PRO A 136 10.77 5.22 5.68
CA PRO A 136 12.21 5.29 5.48
C PRO A 136 12.92 3.93 5.48
N ASP A 137 12.35 2.93 6.16
CA ASP A 137 12.93 1.59 6.29
C ASP A 137 12.49 0.63 5.15
N THR A 138 11.67 1.12 4.22
CA THR A 138 11.18 0.33 3.07
C THR A 138 11.89 0.74 1.79
N ALA A 139 12.01 -0.20 0.84
CA ALA A 139 12.83 -0.06 -0.36
C ALA A 139 12.64 1.30 -1.07
N VAL A 140 13.64 2.18 -0.92
CA VAL A 140 13.61 3.54 -1.46
C VAL A 140 13.72 3.46 -2.98
N LEU A 141 12.69 3.93 -3.67
CA LEU A 141 12.80 4.17 -5.11
C LEU A 141 13.67 5.39 -5.35
N HIS A 142 14.42 5.38 -6.44
CA HIS A 142 15.25 6.48 -6.92
C HIS A 142 14.99 6.72 -8.39
N ARG A 143 15.26 7.94 -8.84
CA ARG A 143 15.35 8.23 -10.27
C ARG A 143 16.79 8.22 -10.72
N CYS A 144 17.09 7.55 -11.84
CA CYS A 144 18.43 7.53 -12.38
C CYS A 144 18.79 8.88 -13.04
N THR A 145 19.98 9.40 -12.75
CA THR A 145 20.48 10.65 -13.36
C THR A 145 20.73 10.52 -14.87
N TYR A 146 21.04 9.31 -15.35
CA TYR A 146 21.40 9.07 -16.76
C TYR A 146 20.21 8.68 -17.63
N CYS A 147 19.44 7.67 -17.22
CA CYS A 147 18.31 7.18 -18.01
C CYS A 147 16.95 7.72 -17.58
N HIS A 148 16.87 8.42 -16.44
CA HIS A 148 15.64 8.93 -15.83
C HIS A 148 14.59 7.87 -15.45
N LYS A 149 14.92 6.58 -15.60
CA LYS A 149 14.10 5.47 -15.11
C LYS A 149 14.06 5.46 -13.57
N LEU A 150 12.92 5.06 -13.03
CA LEU A 150 12.78 4.78 -11.60
C LEU A 150 13.30 3.37 -11.30
N PHE A 151 14.07 3.23 -10.23
CA PHE A 151 14.66 1.95 -9.82
C PHE A 151 14.72 1.86 -8.28
N ALA A 152 14.60 0.66 -7.74
CA ALA A 152 14.76 0.41 -6.30
C ALA A 152 16.24 0.23 -5.93
N ASP A 153 16.63 0.51 -4.69
CA ASP A 153 18.04 0.36 -4.29
C ASP A 153 18.60 -1.05 -4.52
N GLY A 154 17.80 -2.10 -4.30
CA GLY A 154 18.20 -3.48 -4.56
C GLY A 154 18.45 -3.80 -6.05
N GLN A 155 18.03 -2.94 -6.99
CA GLN A 155 18.25 -3.13 -8.43
C GLN A 155 19.66 -2.75 -8.85
N ARG A 156 20.38 -1.95 -8.06
CA ARG A 156 21.76 -1.53 -8.38
C ARG A 156 22.73 -2.69 -8.51
N GLU A 157 22.46 -3.79 -7.81
CA GLU A 157 23.36 -4.94 -7.75
C GLU A 157 23.31 -5.83 -9.00
N TRP A 158 22.23 -5.76 -9.79
CA TRP A 158 22.02 -6.69 -10.91
C TRP A 158 21.51 -6.02 -12.19
N GLU A 159 20.90 -4.83 -12.12
CA GLU A 159 20.41 -4.12 -13.30
C GLU A 159 21.47 -3.16 -13.84
N THR A 160 21.74 -3.25 -15.15
CA THR A 160 22.67 -2.33 -15.83
C THR A 160 21.93 -1.16 -16.45
N CYS A 161 22.44 0.05 -16.23
CA CYS A 161 21.90 1.27 -16.79
C CYS A 161 22.43 1.47 -18.24
N PRO A 162 21.55 1.51 -19.26
CA PRO A 162 21.98 1.59 -20.66
C PRO A 162 22.58 2.94 -21.06
N LYS A 163 22.33 4.00 -20.26
CA LYS A 163 22.81 5.37 -20.51
C LYS A 163 23.92 5.79 -19.54
N ALA A 164 24.31 4.93 -18.59
CA ALA A 164 25.41 5.22 -17.68
C ALA A 164 26.76 5.03 -18.39
N PRO A 165 27.79 5.81 -18.01
CA PRO A 165 29.14 5.55 -18.48
C PRO A 165 29.61 4.19 -17.96
N VAL A 166 30.19 3.38 -18.85
CA VAL A 166 30.79 2.10 -18.49
C VAL A 166 32.09 2.37 -17.71
N MET A 167 32.17 1.83 -16.50
CA MET A 167 33.37 1.84 -15.65
C MET A 167 33.92 0.42 -15.53
N ILE A 168 35.18 0.30 -15.14
CA ILE A 168 35.81 -0.99 -14.88
C ILE A 168 36.01 -1.10 -13.36
N ASP A 169 35.47 -2.16 -12.75
CA ASP A 169 35.67 -2.44 -11.34
C ASP A 169 37.10 -2.96 -11.05
N PHE A 170 37.42 -3.18 -9.77
CA PHE A 170 38.74 -3.70 -9.36
C PHE A 170 39.04 -5.13 -9.86
N HIS A 171 38.02 -5.86 -10.34
CA HIS A 171 38.15 -7.21 -10.88
C HIS A 171 38.23 -7.23 -12.41
N GLY A 172 38.14 -6.07 -13.07
CA GLY A 172 38.18 -5.95 -14.53
C GLY A 172 36.81 -6.10 -15.21
N ASN A 173 35.71 -6.12 -14.46
CA ASN A 173 34.36 -6.20 -15.01
C ASN A 173 33.87 -4.82 -15.46
N ALA A 174 33.21 -4.79 -16.62
CA ALA A 174 32.51 -3.60 -17.10
C ALA A 174 31.19 -3.42 -16.34
N ILE A 175 31.09 -2.35 -15.56
CA ILE A 175 29.90 -1.97 -14.79
C ILE A 175 29.29 -0.69 -15.35
N ALA A 176 27.97 -0.68 -15.50
CA ALA A 176 27.19 0.51 -15.87
C ALA A 176 25.99 0.57 -14.94
N GLU A 177 26.09 1.32 -13.85
CA GLU A 177 25.13 1.28 -12.75
C GLU A 177 24.13 2.43 -12.79
N HIS A 178 22.95 2.20 -12.23
CA HIS A 178 22.00 3.27 -11.96
C HIS A 178 22.50 4.16 -10.81
N VAL A 179 22.71 5.44 -11.11
CA VAL A 179 23.08 6.46 -10.12
C VAL A 179 21.85 7.29 -9.75
N ALA A 180 21.51 7.34 -8.46
CA ALA A 180 20.38 8.11 -7.95
C ALA A 180 20.60 9.62 -8.11
N ASP A 181 19.57 10.29 -8.63
CA ASP A 181 19.49 11.74 -8.69
C ASP A 181 19.19 12.31 -7.30
N ARG A 182 20.17 13.00 -6.72
CA ARG A 182 20.05 13.61 -5.37
C ARG A 182 18.98 14.70 -5.29
N ALA A 183 18.56 15.27 -6.41
CA ALA A 183 17.49 16.28 -6.43
C ALA A 183 16.09 15.65 -6.50
N TRP A 184 15.99 14.36 -6.81
CA TRP A 184 14.74 13.64 -6.89
C TRP A 184 14.36 13.01 -5.55
N ASP A 185 13.06 13.02 -5.24
CA ASP A 185 12.52 12.47 -4.00
C ASP A 185 11.19 11.75 -4.27
N MET A 186 11.05 10.55 -3.71
CA MET A 186 9.91 9.68 -3.95
C MET A 186 8.61 10.28 -3.41
N ARG A 187 8.63 10.88 -2.22
CA ARG A 187 7.45 11.49 -1.58
C ARG A 187 6.95 12.68 -2.40
N ARG A 188 7.85 13.53 -2.87
CA ARG A 188 7.54 14.66 -3.77
C ARG A 188 6.97 14.16 -5.09
N TRP A 189 7.52 13.09 -5.66
CA TRP A 189 7.01 12.48 -6.88
C TRP A 189 5.60 11.91 -6.70
N VAL A 190 5.34 11.15 -5.62
CA VAL A 190 3.98 10.65 -5.29
C VAL A 190 3.00 11.81 -5.11
N ALA A 191 3.36 12.84 -4.35
CA ALA A 191 2.52 14.01 -4.14
C ALA A 191 2.25 14.80 -5.42
N ALA A 192 3.22 14.90 -6.33
CA ALA A 192 3.03 15.52 -7.65
C ALA A 192 2.10 14.67 -8.53
N THR A 193 2.28 13.35 -8.53
CA THR A 193 1.50 12.39 -9.32
C THR A 193 0.03 12.36 -8.87
N ARG A 194 -0.22 12.37 -7.55
CA ARG A 194 -1.57 12.51 -6.96
C ARG A 194 -2.23 13.83 -7.37
N ARG A 195 -1.51 14.96 -7.29
CA ARG A 195 -2.03 16.29 -7.69
C ARG A 195 -2.37 16.37 -9.17
N ALA A 196 -1.55 15.75 -10.01
CA ALA A 196 -1.78 15.71 -11.46
C ALA A 196 -2.93 14.77 -11.86
N LYS A 197 -3.48 13.97 -10.93
CA LYS A 197 -4.54 12.98 -11.17
C LYS A 197 -4.22 12.03 -12.34
N GLN A 198 -2.93 11.71 -12.52
CA GLN A 198 -2.49 10.83 -13.59
C GLN A 198 -2.86 9.36 -13.35
N TYR A 199 -2.96 8.96 -12.08
CA TYR A 199 -3.24 7.59 -11.66
C TYR A 199 -4.30 7.59 -10.56
N SER A 200 -5.12 6.54 -10.53
CA SER A 200 -5.91 6.23 -9.33
C SER A 200 -4.99 5.78 -8.19
N ALA A 201 -5.47 5.80 -6.94
CA ALA A 201 -4.69 5.30 -5.80
C ALA A 201 -4.26 3.85 -6.01
N ARG A 202 -5.15 3.01 -6.55
CA ARG A 202 -4.87 1.63 -6.95
C ARG A 202 -3.73 1.55 -7.98
N ASP A 203 -3.82 2.30 -9.07
CA ASP A 203 -2.84 2.19 -10.16
C ASP A 203 -1.46 2.73 -9.74
N LEU A 204 -1.44 3.78 -8.91
CA LEU A 204 -0.20 4.32 -8.36
C LEU A 204 0.46 3.31 -7.40
N TYR A 205 -0.33 2.67 -6.54
CA TYR A 205 0.16 1.61 -5.67
C TYR A 205 0.82 0.48 -6.48
N TRP A 206 0.12 -0.04 -7.49
CA TRP A 206 0.65 -1.13 -8.31
C TRP A 206 1.87 -0.70 -9.14
N LYS A 207 1.92 0.55 -9.62
CA LYS A 207 3.11 1.11 -10.28
C LYS A 207 4.32 1.10 -9.35
N ILE A 208 4.18 1.62 -8.13
CA ILE A 208 5.27 1.63 -7.13
C ILE A 208 5.65 0.20 -6.76
N TRP A 209 4.66 -0.64 -6.45
CA TRP A 209 4.87 -2.03 -6.06
C TRP A 209 5.63 -2.81 -7.13
N SER A 210 5.28 -2.65 -8.41
CA SER A 210 5.96 -3.30 -9.54
C SER A 210 7.40 -2.86 -9.76
N LEU A 211 7.75 -1.64 -9.32
CA LEU A 211 9.11 -1.11 -9.40
C LEU A 211 10.00 -1.63 -8.26
N VAL A 212 9.42 -2.10 -7.17
CA VAL A 212 10.16 -2.61 -6.00
C VAL A 212 10.29 -4.13 -6.04
N HIS A 213 9.32 -4.82 -6.63
CA HIS A 213 9.30 -6.28 -6.73
C HIS A 213 9.95 -6.75 -8.02
N PHE A 214 10.63 -7.89 -7.96
CA PHE A 214 11.32 -8.49 -9.09
C PHE A 214 11.00 -9.98 -9.18
N LEU A 215 11.12 -10.52 -10.39
CA LEU A 215 11.03 -11.94 -10.68
C LEU A 215 12.30 -12.39 -11.40
N THR A 216 12.49 -13.69 -11.51
CA THR A 216 13.57 -14.28 -12.29
C THR A 216 13.00 -14.96 -13.52
N CYS A 217 13.57 -14.67 -14.68
CA CYS A 217 13.14 -15.30 -15.93
C CYS A 217 13.47 -16.80 -15.91
N SER A 218 12.49 -17.65 -16.16
CA SER A 218 12.66 -19.11 -16.20
C SER A 218 13.52 -19.60 -17.38
N VAL A 219 13.71 -18.77 -18.41
CA VAL A 219 14.47 -19.11 -19.61
C VAL A 219 15.93 -18.70 -19.49
N CYS A 220 16.21 -17.44 -19.13
CA CYS A 220 17.59 -16.91 -19.07
C CYS A 220 18.17 -16.80 -17.66
N GLY A 221 17.35 -16.99 -16.62
CA GLY A 221 17.78 -16.90 -15.22
C GLY A 221 18.07 -15.48 -14.72
N GLN A 222 17.87 -14.45 -15.55
CA GLN A 222 18.11 -13.06 -15.15
C GLN A 222 16.95 -12.51 -14.31
N PRO A 223 17.24 -11.75 -13.22
CA PRO A 223 16.23 -10.98 -12.52
C PRO A 223 15.73 -9.81 -13.38
N PHE A 224 14.45 -9.47 -13.23
CA PHE A 224 13.84 -8.31 -13.87
C PHE A 224 12.76 -7.70 -12.94
N PRO A 225 12.58 -6.37 -12.96
CA PRO A 225 11.54 -5.73 -12.16
C PRO A 225 10.16 -6.10 -12.69
N LEU A 226 9.17 -6.22 -11.82
CA LEU A 226 7.81 -6.60 -12.24
C LEU A 226 7.17 -5.57 -13.17
N ALA A 227 7.63 -4.33 -13.13
CA ALA A 227 7.25 -3.28 -14.07
C ALA A 227 7.60 -3.63 -15.53
N GLU A 228 8.56 -4.53 -15.75
CA GLU A 228 8.99 -5.04 -17.06
C GLU A 228 8.45 -6.44 -17.34
N LEU A 229 7.47 -6.92 -16.57
CA LEU A 229 6.80 -8.17 -16.91
C LEU A 229 6.29 -8.11 -18.36
N GLU A 230 6.51 -9.21 -19.10
CA GLU A 230 6.28 -9.34 -20.55
C GLU A 230 7.31 -8.68 -21.47
N HIS A 231 8.25 -7.88 -20.95
CA HIS A 231 9.40 -7.34 -21.70
C HIS A 231 10.62 -8.24 -21.48
N CYS A 232 10.81 -9.24 -22.35
CA CYS A 232 12.02 -10.03 -22.30
C CYS A 232 13.20 -9.21 -22.87
N THR A 233 14.26 -9.02 -22.09
CA THR A 233 15.50 -8.39 -22.59
C THR A 233 16.43 -9.41 -23.24
N TYR A 234 16.20 -10.71 -23.00
CA TYR A 234 17.05 -11.79 -23.52
C TYR A 234 16.41 -12.46 -24.73
N HIS A 235 16.99 -12.20 -25.90
CA HIS A 235 16.66 -12.90 -27.13
C HIS A 235 17.93 -13.49 -27.75
N PRO A 236 18.02 -14.82 -27.93
CA PRO A 236 19.19 -15.45 -28.56
C PRO A 236 19.30 -15.15 -30.07
N GLN A 237 18.25 -14.59 -30.67
CA GLN A 237 18.20 -14.22 -32.09
C GLN A 237 17.81 -12.75 -32.20
N GLN A 238 18.47 -12.02 -33.11
CA GLN A 238 18.17 -10.60 -33.36
C GLN A 238 16.75 -10.43 -33.92
N PRO A 239 16.08 -9.31 -33.60
CA PRO A 239 14.73 -9.05 -34.07
C PRO A 239 14.70 -8.80 -35.58
N THR A 240 13.71 -9.36 -36.25
CA THR A 240 13.44 -9.15 -37.67
C THR A 240 12.42 -8.03 -37.85
N PHE A 241 12.77 -7.02 -38.64
CA PHE A 241 11.91 -5.88 -38.98
C PHE A 241 11.59 -5.89 -40.47
N ALA A 242 10.35 -5.58 -40.84
CA ALA A 242 10.02 -5.28 -42.23
C ALA A 242 10.63 -3.93 -42.64
N ASN A 243 10.88 -3.74 -43.95
CA ASN A 243 11.44 -2.50 -44.47
C ASN A 243 10.51 -1.32 -44.20
N GLY A 244 10.98 -0.36 -43.40
CA GLY A 244 10.24 0.85 -43.03
C GLY A 244 9.45 0.76 -41.73
N ASP A 245 9.37 -0.42 -41.09
CA ASP A 245 8.64 -0.61 -39.84
C ASP A 245 9.51 -0.42 -38.60
N ASN A 246 8.90 0.21 -37.59
CA ASN A 246 9.47 0.38 -36.25
C ASN A 246 9.09 -0.76 -35.28
N CYS A 247 8.21 -1.66 -35.73
CA CYS A 247 7.78 -2.84 -35.01
C CYS A 247 8.26 -4.08 -35.78
N GLY A 248 9.01 -4.94 -35.11
CA GLY A 248 9.51 -6.21 -35.60
C GLY A 248 9.07 -7.35 -34.69
N THR A 249 9.65 -8.52 -34.90
CA THR A 249 9.43 -9.69 -34.05
C THR A 249 10.75 -10.37 -33.75
N TYR A 250 10.88 -10.91 -32.53
CA TYR A 250 12.00 -11.76 -32.15
C TYR A 250 11.74 -13.18 -32.64
N PRO A 251 12.53 -13.74 -33.59
CA PRO A 251 12.23 -15.05 -34.17
C PRO A 251 12.36 -16.21 -33.17
N CYS A 252 13.05 -15.99 -32.05
CA CYS A 252 13.22 -16.98 -30.99
C CYS A 252 11.94 -17.26 -30.17
N CYS A 253 11.04 -16.28 -30.03
CA CYS A 253 9.85 -16.38 -29.16
C CYS A 253 8.58 -15.76 -29.74
N GLY A 254 8.68 -15.07 -30.88
CA GLY A 254 7.56 -14.37 -31.52
C GLY A 254 7.15 -13.06 -30.82
N GLN A 255 7.85 -12.63 -29.78
CA GLN A 255 7.53 -11.37 -29.09
C GLN A 255 7.76 -10.16 -30.00
N PRO A 256 6.96 -9.09 -29.86
CA PRO A 256 7.15 -7.85 -30.60
C PRO A 256 8.48 -7.19 -30.18
N ALA A 257 9.22 -6.71 -31.17
CA ALA A 257 10.43 -5.92 -30.98
C ALA A 257 10.17 -4.49 -31.43
N LEU A 258 10.46 -3.50 -30.60
CA LEU A 258 10.39 -2.09 -31.00
C LEU A 258 11.80 -1.58 -31.30
N ARG A 259 11.96 -0.80 -32.37
CA ARG A 259 13.24 -0.12 -32.65
C ARG A 259 13.59 0.94 -31.61
N PHE A 260 12.56 1.51 -30.97
CA PHE A 260 12.68 2.53 -29.95
C PHE A 260 11.94 2.06 -28.72
N ASP A 261 12.65 1.97 -27.60
CA ASP A 261 12.07 1.61 -26.33
C ASP A 261 11.22 2.79 -25.78
N LEU A 262 9.95 2.52 -25.49
CA LEU A 262 8.99 3.48 -24.95
C LEU A 262 8.93 3.45 -23.41
N SER A 263 9.72 2.59 -22.75
CA SER A 263 9.76 2.43 -21.29
C SER A 263 10.28 3.67 -20.53
N ALA A 264 10.80 4.67 -21.25
CA ALA A 264 11.15 5.98 -20.71
C ALA A 264 9.92 6.91 -20.64
N GLY A 265 9.03 6.68 -19.67
CA GLY A 265 7.82 7.50 -19.40
C GLY A 265 7.35 7.47 -17.96
#